data_AF-A3KB92-F1
#
_entry.id   AF-A3KB92-F1
#
_cell.length_a   1.000
_cell.length_b   1.000
_cell.length_c   1.000
_cell.angle_alpha   90.00
_cell.angle_beta   90.00
_cell.angle_gamma   90.00
#
_symmetry.space_group_name_H-M   'P 1'
#
loop_
_entity.id
_entity.type
_entity.pdbx_description
1 polymer ?
#
loop_
_entity_poly.entity_id
_entity_poly.type
_entity_poly.pdbx_seq_one_letter_code
_entity_poly.pdbx_strand_id
1 'polypeptide(L)'
;MRFAAAFVFLLCGLCGPAFAGDVHVACVQNQLSALGQDPGPVDGQSGPRTKAALAALVAQSGPDAQTAYARLPGFSRRAAVGWCREIGRFHLDALPFLPSYRMPEVHVSDEVSPQMRRALLAAHAQARSYMAERYGVRLASQVEIAAAVSPQAFRELVRTTEEGQQIPGTTLRASAERNCLGARGLGGSMYRDVMTFCGLAMGVADGAQLRIARDTLTSVMVHEYVHHMQREMAYDKVERWVRKGQRVRRRLGPAWMVEGTAEVLESRYWTRDTHVAGDALFLLRARAIAAQKTLASVRTDNEVRTAGAYAVSHYAAALLAGRYGDRSLIDFWRAVGETDNWYDAFAQVYGMSVQDFEKLYQTMLESRAFGLEFVQDIDIDGDGLIAGREALPPVAGGAQVHGN
;
A
#
# COMPACT_ATOMS: atom_id res chain seq x y z
N MET A 1 67.35 -20.13 -38.54
CA MET A 1 66.59 -19.78 -37.32
C MET A 1 65.34 -19.03 -37.73
N ARG A 2 64.16 -19.66 -37.68
CA ARG A 2 62.86 -19.03 -37.91
C ARG A 2 61.94 -19.43 -36.76
N PHE A 3 61.50 -18.44 -35.99
CA PHE A 3 60.64 -18.58 -34.83
C PHE A 3 59.23 -19.02 -35.26
N ALA A 4 58.69 -20.05 -34.61
CA ALA A 4 57.29 -20.43 -34.69
C ALA A 4 56.53 -19.71 -33.56
N ALA A 5 55.51 -18.92 -33.92
CA ALA A 5 54.62 -18.28 -32.96
C ALA A 5 53.44 -19.21 -32.67
N ALA A 6 53.28 -19.63 -31.42
CA ALA A 6 52.10 -20.34 -30.93
C ALA A 6 51.06 -19.33 -30.44
N PHE A 7 49.91 -19.28 -31.10
CA PHE A 7 48.74 -18.51 -30.66
C PHE A 7 47.97 -19.33 -29.61
N VAL A 8 48.03 -18.90 -28.35
CA VAL A 8 47.14 -19.38 -27.30
C VAL A 8 45.86 -18.55 -27.35
N PHE A 9 44.75 -19.15 -27.81
CA PHE A 9 43.42 -18.57 -27.69
C PHE A 9 42.92 -18.76 -26.25
N LEU A 10 43.00 -17.70 -25.44
CA LEU A 10 42.30 -17.62 -24.16
C LEU A 10 40.80 -17.37 -24.44
N LEU A 11 39.98 -18.40 -24.28
CA LEU A 11 38.53 -18.28 -24.17
C LEU A 11 38.16 -17.68 -22.80
N CYS A 12 38.16 -16.36 -22.69
CA CYS A 12 37.47 -15.68 -21.60
C CYS A 12 35.96 -15.80 -21.84
N GLY A 13 35.31 -16.68 -21.06
CA GLY A 13 33.87 -16.79 -21.00
C GLY A 13 33.23 -15.44 -20.67
N LEU A 14 32.34 -14.99 -21.54
CA LEU A 14 31.43 -13.88 -21.32
C LEU A 14 30.41 -14.30 -20.25
N CYS A 15 30.78 -14.19 -18.97
CA CYS A 15 29.77 -14.08 -17.92
C CYS A 15 29.10 -12.71 -18.10
N GLY A 16 27.98 -12.68 -18.81
CA GLY A 16 27.06 -11.55 -18.75
C GLY A 16 26.66 -11.28 -17.29
N PRO A 17 26.28 -10.05 -16.94
CA PRO A 17 25.83 -9.75 -15.58
C PRO A 17 24.70 -10.73 -15.23
N ALA A 18 24.88 -11.50 -14.16
CA ALA A 18 23.80 -12.28 -13.59
C ALA A 18 22.69 -11.29 -13.24
N PHE A 19 21.59 -11.32 -13.99
CA PHE A 19 20.40 -10.58 -13.60
C PHE A 19 20.01 -11.09 -12.21
N ALA A 20 20.07 -10.22 -11.20
CA ALA A 20 19.57 -10.54 -9.89
C ALA A 20 18.09 -10.96 -10.03
N GLY A 21 17.78 -12.19 -9.59
CA GLY A 21 16.43 -12.74 -9.66
C GLY A 21 15.44 -11.92 -8.83
N ASP A 22 14.15 -11.97 -9.17
CA ASP A 22 13.13 -11.26 -8.43
C ASP A 22 12.87 -11.94 -7.08
N VAL A 23 12.97 -11.17 -5.98
CA VAL A 23 12.84 -11.70 -4.61
C VAL A 23 11.47 -12.35 -4.34
N HIS A 24 10.40 -11.85 -4.96
CA HIS A 24 9.07 -12.41 -4.78
C HIS A 24 8.84 -13.68 -5.62
N VAL A 25 9.49 -13.77 -6.78
CA VAL A 25 9.53 -15.03 -7.54
C VAL A 25 10.32 -16.09 -6.77
N ALA A 26 11.47 -15.72 -6.20
CA ALA A 26 12.26 -16.60 -5.36
C ALA A 26 11.50 -17.04 -4.10
N CYS A 27 10.70 -16.14 -3.50
CA CYS A 27 9.78 -16.51 -2.42
C CYS A 27 8.82 -17.63 -2.87
N VAL A 28 8.10 -17.45 -3.98
CA VAL A 28 7.16 -18.47 -4.48
C VAL A 28 7.87 -19.79 -4.79
N GLN A 29 9.05 -19.75 -5.40
CA GLN A 29 9.85 -20.96 -5.66
C GLN A 29 10.20 -21.69 -4.35
N ASN A 30 10.71 -20.99 -3.34
CA ASN A 30 11.03 -21.61 -2.06
C ASN A 30 9.79 -22.20 -1.36
N GLN A 31 8.67 -21.47 -1.38
CA GLN A 31 7.40 -21.95 -0.81
C GLN A 31 6.91 -23.22 -1.52
N LEU A 32 6.94 -23.24 -2.85
CA LEU A 32 6.57 -24.42 -3.64
C LEU A 32 7.46 -25.63 -3.31
N SER A 33 8.78 -25.43 -3.24
CA SER A 33 9.72 -26.49 -2.83
C SER A 33 9.45 -27.01 -1.42
N ALA A 34 9.19 -26.12 -0.45
CA ALA A 34 8.86 -26.50 0.92
C ALA A 34 7.54 -27.29 1.02
N LEU A 35 6.61 -27.05 0.09
CA LEU A 35 5.33 -27.75 -0.01
C LEU A 35 5.41 -29.00 -0.91
N GLY A 36 6.61 -29.47 -1.25
CA GLY A 36 6.85 -30.70 -2.00
C GLY A 36 6.59 -30.59 -3.51
N GLN A 37 6.38 -29.38 -4.04
CA GLN A 37 6.28 -29.15 -5.48
C GLN A 37 7.68 -28.95 -6.09
N ASP A 38 7.80 -29.13 -7.40
CA ASP A 38 9.06 -28.92 -8.13
C ASP A 38 9.01 -27.67 -9.03
N PRO A 39 9.35 -26.48 -8.50
CA PRO A 39 9.39 -25.25 -9.29
C PRO A 39 10.64 -25.15 -10.17
N GLY A 40 11.58 -26.11 -10.11
CA GLY A 40 12.93 -25.96 -10.63
C GLY A 40 13.86 -25.17 -9.70
N PRO A 41 14.96 -24.59 -10.20
CA PRO A 41 15.90 -23.84 -9.38
C PRO A 41 15.27 -22.58 -8.79
N VAL A 42 15.70 -22.19 -7.59
CA VAL A 42 15.33 -20.91 -6.95
C VAL A 42 16.22 -19.81 -7.53
N ASP A 43 15.87 -19.34 -8.72
CA ASP A 43 16.63 -18.35 -9.50
C ASP A 43 15.92 -16.99 -9.61
N GLY A 44 14.73 -16.85 -9.02
CA GLY A 44 13.91 -15.65 -9.11
C GLY A 44 13.35 -15.37 -10.51
N GLN A 45 13.29 -16.37 -11.39
CA GLN A 45 12.73 -16.26 -12.74
C GLN A 45 11.37 -16.97 -12.86
N SER A 46 10.38 -16.29 -13.46
CA SER A 46 9.03 -16.84 -13.61
C SER A 46 8.94 -17.82 -14.80
N GLY A 47 9.58 -18.98 -14.67
CA GLY A 47 9.69 -20.01 -15.71
C GLY A 47 8.54 -21.02 -15.78
N PRO A 48 8.53 -21.90 -16.80
CA PRO A 48 7.48 -22.91 -16.99
C PRO A 48 7.34 -23.90 -15.82
N ARG A 49 8.46 -24.32 -15.19
CA ARG A 49 8.43 -25.24 -14.04
C ARG A 49 7.75 -24.62 -12.83
N THR A 50 8.10 -23.38 -12.48
CA THR A 50 7.42 -22.61 -11.41
C THR A 50 5.92 -22.52 -11.66
N LYS A 51 5.50 -22.23 -12.91
CA LYS A 51 4.08 -22.14 -13.27
C LYS A 51 3.36 -23.49 -13.15
N ALA A 52 3.99 -24.59 -13.57
CA ALA A 52 3.42 -25.93 -13.45
C ALA A 52 3.29 -26.37 -11.98
N ALA A 53 4.32 -26.15 -11.16
CA ALA A 53 4.31 -26.40 -9.73
C ALA A 53 3.21 -25.60 -9.01
N LEU A 54 3.04 -24.33 -9.40
CA LEU A 54 1.98 -23.50 -8.86
C LEU A 54 0.58 -24.00 -9.23
N ALA A 55 0.36 -24.42 -10.48
CA ALA A 55 -0.90 -25.01 -10.90
C ALA A 55 -1.23 -26.29 -10.12
N ALA A 56 -0.22 -27.12 -9.86
CA ALA A 56 -0.35 -28.33 -9.03
C ALA A 56 -0.72 -27.98 -7.58
N LEU A 57 -0.07 -26.98 -6.98
CA LEU A 57 -0.44 -26.49 -5.64
C LEU A 57 -1.90 -26.03 -5.58
N VAL A 58 -2.33 -25.22 -6.55
CA VAL A 58 -3.72 -24.69 -6.60
C VAL A 58 -4.72 -25.85 -6.68
N ALA A 59 -4.48 -26.84 -7.55
CA ALA A 59 -5.35 -28.00 -7.70
C ALA A 59 -5.46 -28.85 -6.42
N GLN A 60 -4.40 -28.90 -5.60
CA GLN A 60 -4.35 -29.66 -4.35
C GLN A 60 -4.84 -28.85 -3.13
N SER A 61 -5.08 -27.55 -3.29
CA SER A 61 -5.47 -26.66 -2.20
C SER A 61 -6.95 -26.78 -1.84
N GLY A 62 -7.28 -26.45 -0.58
CA GLY A 62 -8.67 -26.39 -0.12
C GLY A 62 -9.48 -25.25 -0.77
N PRO A 63 -10.81 -25.25 -0.63
CA PRO A 63 -11.71 -24.31 -1.33
C PRO A 63 -11.42 -22.83 -1.08
N ASP A 64 -11.07 -22.46 0.17
CA ASP A 64 -10.77 -21.07 0.53
C ASP A 64 -9.50 -20.56 -0.17
N ALA A 65 -8.46 -21.40 -0.20
CA ALA A 65 -7.21 -21.09 -0.88
C ALA A 65 -7.40 -21.01 -2.39
N GLN A 66 -8.15 -21.95 -2.98
CA GLN A 66 -8.52 -21.89 -4.41
C GLN A 66 -9.27 -20.61 -4.76
N THR A 67 -10.23 -20.20 -3.92
CA THR A 67 -10.98 -18.94 -4.11
C THR A 67 -10.05 -17.73 -4.06
N ALA A 68 -9.10 -17.70 -3.13
CA ALA A 68 -8.12 -16.61 -3.06
C ALA A 68 -7.18 -16.60 -4.27
N TYR A 69 -6.66 -17.76 -4.69
CA TYR A 69 -5.77 -17.89 -5.83
C TYR A 69 -6.45 -17.54 -7.16
N ALA A 70 -7.73 -17.86 -7.33
CA ALA A 70 -8.50 -17.52 -8.53
C ALA A 70 -8.62 -16.00 -8.78
N ARG A 71 -8.47 -15.18 -7.73
CA ARG A 71 -8.46 -13.71 -7.87
C ARG A 71 -7.10 -13.16 -8.28
N LEU A 72 -6.03 -13.92 -8.09
CA LEU A 72 -4.69 -13.45 -8.43
C LEU A 72 -4.50 -13.44 -9.96
N PRO A 73 -3.84 -12.40 -10.51
CA PRO A 73 -3.40 -12.45 -11.90
C PRO A 73 -2.48 -13.65 -12.15
N GLY A 74 -2.44 -14.11 -13.41
CA GLY A 74 -1.54 -15.17 -13.83
C GLY A 74 -0.10 -14.92 -13.39
N PHE A 75 0.57 -15.99 -12.94
CA PHE A 75 1.90 -15.88 -12.34
C PHE A 75 2.92 -15.26 -13.30
N SER A 76 3.54 -14.19 -12.80
CA SER A 76 4.51 -13.36 -13.50
C SER A 76 5.36 -12.64 -12.45
N ARG A 77 6.49 -12.05 -12.85
CA ARG A 77 7.28 -11.19 -11.97
C ARG A 77 6.44 -10.15 -11.23
N ARG A 78 5.51 -9.48 -11.93
CA ARG A 78 4.58 -8.49 -11.34
C ARG A 78 3.70 -9.08 -10.25
N ALA A 79 3.04 -10.20 -10.56
CA ALA A 79 2.05 -10.80 -9.66
C ALA A 79 2.69 -11.66 -8.55
N ALA A 80 4.00 -11.95 -8.64
CA ALA A 80 4.70 -12.84 -7.73
C ALA A 80 4.57 -12.44 -6.26
N VAL A 81 4.51 -11.14 -5.96
CA VAL A 81 4.31 -10.66 -4.58
C VAL A 81 2.95 -11.05 -4.01
N GLY A 82 1.89 -11.03 -4.82
CA GLY A 82 0.57 -11.50 -4.43
C GLY A 82 0.53 -13.01 -4.19
N TRP A 83 1.17 -13.77 -5.09
CA TRP A 83 1.31 -15.22 -4.95
C TRP A 83 2.11 -15.60 -3.69
N CYS A 84 3.27 -14.96 -3.48
CA CYS A 84 4.11 -15.16 -2.29
C CYS A 84 3.30 -14.94 -1.00
N ARG A 85 2.52 -13.85 -0.95
CA ARG A 85 1.66 -13.53 0.18
C ARG A 85 0.57 -14.57 0.42
N GLU A 86 -0.24 -14.88 -0.59
CA GLU A 86 -1.39 -15.76 -0.39
C GLU A 86 -0.96 -17.21 -0.13
N ILE A 87 0.12 -17.71 -0.74
CA ILE A 87 0.65 -19.04 -0.39
C ILE A 87 1.07 -19.08 1.09
N GLY A 88 1.84 -18.08 1.55
CA GLY A 88 2.21 -17.98 2.97
C GLY A 88 1.01 -17.86 3.91
N ARG A 89 -0.09 -17.26 3.46
CA ARG A 89 -1.33 -17.15 4.25
C ARG A 89 -2.00 -18.51 4.49
N PHE A 90 -2.04 -19.38 3.48
CA PHE A 90 -2.76 -20.66 3.57
C PHE A 90 -1.88 -21.83 4.00
N HIS A 91 -0.55 -21.69 3.91
CA HIS A 91 0.40 -22.76 4.24
C HIS A 91 1.41 -22.28 5.29
N LEU A 92 1.29 -22.77 6.52
CA LEU A 92 2.17 -22.33 7.63
C LEU A 92 3.65 -22.61 7.37
N ASP A 93 3.97 -23.75 6.74
CA ASP A 93 5.35 -24.13 6.38
C ASP A 93 5.95 -23.19 5.31
N ALA A 94 5.11 -22.44 4.61
CA ALA A 94 5.52 -21.45 3.61
C ALA A 94 5.78 -20.04 4.20
N LEU A 95 5.37 -19.78 5.46
CA LEU A 95 5.50 -18.47 6.10
C LEU A 95 6.96 -17.98 6.24
N PRO A 96 7.95 -18.81 6.62
CA PRO A 96 9.32 -18.35 6.81
C PRO A 96 9.99 -17.80 5.53
N PHE A 97 9.43 -18.11 4.36
CA PHE A 97 9.97 -17.67 3.06
C PHE A 97 9.45 -16.31 2.61
N LEU A 98 8.48 -15.73 3.32
CA LEU A 98 8.06 -14.35 3.05
C LEU A 98 9.26 -13.41 3.33
N PRO A 99 9.62 -12.50 2.39
CA PRO A 99 10.66 -11.50 2.66
C PRO A 99 10.40 -10.70 3.94
N SER A 100 9.13 -10.37 4.21
CA SER A 100 8.64 -9.66 5.41
C SER A 100 8.68 -10.45 6.72
N TYR A 101 9.02 -11.75 6.67
CA TYR A 101 9.13 -12.58 7.87
C TYR A 101 10.23 -12.04 8.80
N ARG A 102 11.30 -11.52 8.21
CA ARG A 102 12.39 -10.85 8.92
C ARG A 102 12.03 -9.40 9.24
N MET A 103 12.59 -8.88 10.35
CA MET A 103 12.47 -7.46 10.67
C MET A 103 13.18 -6.60 9.60
N PRO A 104 12.68 -5.38 9.34
CA PRO A 104 13.30 -4.47 8.38
C PRO A 104 14.70 -4.05 8.83
N GLU A 105 15.58 -3.82 7.88
CA GLU A 105 16.84 -3.11 8.14
C GLU A 105 16.53 -1.65 8.46
N VAL A 106 17.29 -1.07 9.39
CA VAL A 106 17.09 0.31 9.84
C VAL A 106 18.38 1.09 9.72
N HIS A 107 18.37 2.04 8.80
CA HIS A 107 19.41 3.02 8.54
C HIS A 107 19.01 4.32 9.25
N VAL A 108 19.92 4.89 10.04
CA VAL A 108 19.67 6.16 10.73
C VAL A 108 20.88 7.08 10.58
N SER A 109 20.64 8.39 10.56
CA SER A 109 21.73 9.37 10.68
C SER A 109 22.24 9.44 12.11
N ASP A 110 23.46 9.98 12.30
CA ASP A 110 24.12 10.04 13.61
C ASP A 110 23.33 10.85 14.66
N GLU A 111 22.49 11.79 14.22
CA GLU A 111 21.68 12.62 15.10
C GLU A 111 20.43 11.90 15.64
N VAL A 112 20.07 10.73 15.09
CA VAL A 112 18.93 9.95 15.57
C VAL A 112 19.27 9.28 16.90
N SER A 113 18.45 9.50 17.92
CA SER A 113 18.73 8.94 19.24
C SER A 113 18.64 7.41 19.24
N PRO A 114 19.43 6.69 20.05
CA PRO A 114 19.32 5.24 20.21
C PRO A 114 17.91 4.78 20.63
N GLN A 115 17.21 5.60 21.42
CA GLN A 115 15.84 5.37 21.86
C GLN A 115 14.88 5.43 20.67
N MET A 116 15.11 6.33 19.71
CA MET A 116 14.27 6.44 18.52
C MET A 116 14.58 5.41 17.46
N ARG A 117 15.84 5.00 17.33
CA ARG A 117 16.18 3.81 16.54
C ARG A 117 15.41 2.57 17.00
N ARG A 118 15.32 2.35 18.31
CA ARG A 118 14.49 1.25 18.86
C ARG A 118 13.00 1.47 18.64
N ALA A 119 12.52 2.71 18.77
CA ALA A 119 11.12 3.04 18.56
C ALA A 119 10.68 2.83 17.10
N LEU A 120 11.55 3.02 16.11
CA LEU A 120 11.26 2.70 14.70
C LEU A 120 10.90 1.23 14.51
N LEU A 121 11.73 0.32 15.04
CA LEU A 121 11.47 -1.12 14.97
C LEU A 121 10.18 -1.49 15.72
N ALA A 122 9.96 -0.90 16.90
CA ALA A 122 8.77 -1.16 17.70
C ALA A 122 7.50 -0.63 17.03
N ALA A 123 7.53 0.57 16.45
CA ALA A 123 6.41 1.15 15.73
C ALA A 123 6.08 0.33 14.48
N HIS A 124 7.10 -0.10 13.72
CA HIS A 124 6.88 -0.95 12.54
C HIS A 124 6.26 -2.30 12.93
N ALA A 125 6.76 -2.95 13.99
CA ALA A 125 6.19 -4.18 14.50
C ALA A 125 4.72 -4.00 14.92
N GLN A 126 4.40 -2.88 15.59
CA GLN A 126 3.04 -2.54 15.98
C GLN A 126 2.11 -2.31 14.78
N ALA A 127 2.56 -1.55 13.76
CA ALA A 127 1.78 -1.34 12.54
C ALA A 127 1.52 -2.67 11.82
N ARG A 128 2.53 -3.54 11.71
CA ARG A 128 2.40 -4.90 11.15
C ARG A 128 1.39 -5.74 11.92
N SER A 129 1.48 -5.79 13.25
CA SER A 129 0.54 -6.53 14.09
C SER A 129 -0.88 -5.99 13.97
N TYR A 130 -1.04 -4.67 14.03
CA TYR A 130 -2.34 -4.01 13.87
C TYR A 130 -3.03 -4.40 12.56
N MET A 131 -2.32 -4.31 11.42
CA MET A 131 -2.88 -4.65 10.12
C MET A 131 -3.20 -6.15 10.00
N ALA A 132 -2.36 -7.01 10.59
CA ALA A 132 -2.58 -8.46 10.58
C ALA A 132 -3.77 -8.88 11.46
N GLU A 133 -3.86 -8.35 12.68
CA GLU A 133 -4.89 -8.72 13.66
C GLU A 133 -6.25 -8.12 13.31
N ARG A 134 -6.29 -6.84 12.92
CA ARG A 134 -7.56 -6.15 12.66
C ARG A 134 -8.13 -6.45 11.28
N TYR A 135 -7.27 -6.59 10.27
CA TYR A 135 -7.71 -6.68 8.88
C TYR A 135 -7.30 -7.98 8.18
N GLY A 136 -6.54 -8.86 8.86
CA GLY A 136 -6.02 -10.08 8.24
C GLY A 136 -4.97 -9.80 7.16
N VAL A 137 -4.32 -8.62 7.19
CA VAL A 137 -3.33 -8.22 6.18
C VAL A 137 -1.93 -8.52 6.68
N ARG A 138 -1.32 -9.56 6.13
CA ARG A 138 0.12 -9.84 6.23
C ARG A 138 0.75 -9.58 4.88
N LEU A 139 1.74 -8.70 4.82
CA LEU A 139 2.44 -8.37 3.58
C LEU A 139 3.55 -9.37 3.30
N ALA A 140 3.86 -9.64 2.04
CA ALA A 140 5.01 -10.45 1.65
C ALA A 140 6.31 -9.65 1.58
N SER A 141 6.22 -8.39 1.18
CA SER A 141 7.36 -7.53 0.88
C SER A 141 8.03 -7.04 2.17
N GLN A 142 9.35 -7.08 2.21
CA GLN A 142 10.16 -6.39 3.22
C GLN A 142 10.27 -4.90 2.86
N VAL A 143 10.60 -4.06 3.84
CA VAL A 143 11.03 -2.66 3.63
C VAL A 143 12.35 -2.42 4.34
N GLU A 144 13.15 -1.50 3.81
CA GLU A 144 14.17 -0.80 4.57
C GLU A 144 13.54 0.42 5.26
N ILE A 145 14.03 0.79 6.44
CA ILE A 145 13.63 2.00 7.14
C ILE A 145 14.81 2.96 7.17
N ALA A 146 14.63 4.16 6.64
CA ALA A 146 15.63 5.23 6.70
C ALA A 146 15.10 6.41 7.53
N ALA A 147 15.84 6.83 8.56
CA ALA A 147 15.43 7.94 9.41
C ALA A 147 16.54 8.97 9.65
N ALA A 148 16.18 10.24 9.62
CA ALA A 148 17.12 11.33 9.88
C ALA A 148 16.48 12.47 10.68
N VAL A 149 17.31 13.37 11.22
CA VAL A 149 16.85 14.59 11.87
C VAL A 149 16.76 15.77 10.90
N SER A 150 17.72 15.87 9.96
CA SER A 150 17.86 17.02 9.05
C SER A 150 17.58 16.66 7.58
N PRO A 151 17.15 17.64 6.74
CA PRO A 151 16.93 17.41 5.31
C PRO A 151 18.18 16.95 4.56
N GLN A 152 19.37 17.37 4.99
CA GLN A 152 20.62 16.94 4.38
C GLN A 152 20.89 15.48 4.67
N ALA A 153 20.94 15.11 5.96
CA ALA A 153 21.19 13.74 6.40
C ALA A 153 20.15 12.77 5.81
N PHE A 154 18.88 13.18 5.72
CA PHE A 154 17.83 12.40 5.06
C PHE A 154 18.19 12.02 3.63
N ARG A 155 18.63 12.99 2.81
CA ARG A 155 18.94 12.74 1.39
C ARG A 155 20.17 11.85 1.22
N GLU A 156 21.19 12.07 2.05
CA GLU A 156 22.41 11.26 2.04
C GLU A 156 22.11 9.81 2.44
N LEU A 157 21.35 9.62 3.51
CA LEU A 157 20.95 8.31 4.01
C LEU A 157 20.06 7.55 3.03
N VAL A 158 19.02 8.19 2.47
CA VAL A 158 18.15 7.50 1.50
C VAL A 158 18.94 7.06 0.28
N ARG A 159 19.99 7.79 -0.13
CA ARG A 159 20.85 7.37 -1.26
C ARG A 159 21.68 6.12 -1.00
N THR A 160 21.81 5.65 0.24
CA THR A 160 22.52 4.41 0.54
C THR A 160 21.68 3.16 0.28
N THR A 161 20.37 3.30 0.16
CA THR A 161 19.46 2.18 -0.15
C THR A 161 19.37 1.95 -1.66
N GLU A 162 19.07 0.72 -2.09
CA GLU A 162 19.01 0.36 -3.52
C GLU A 162 17.93 1.18 -4.25
N GLU A 163 16.72 1.24 -3.69
CA GLU A 163 15.62 2.05 -4.22
C GLU A 163 15.98 3.54 -4.22
N GLY A 164 16.64 4.03 -3.17
CA GLY A 164 16.96 5.46 -3.05
C GLY A 164 17.96 5.97 -4.08
N GLN A 165 18.81 5.11 -4.64
CA GLN A 165 19.66 5.44 -5.78
C GLN A 165 18.85 5.77 -7.04
N GLN A 166 17.67 5.19 -7.20
CA GLN A 166 16.80 5.36 -8.38
C GLN A 166 15.87 6.57 -8.27
N ILE A 167 15.66 7.12 -7.07
CA ILE A 167 14.76 8.25 -6.87
C ILE A 167 15.38 9.55 -7.43
N PRO A 168 14.65 10.36 -8.22
CA PRO A 168 15.15 11.66 -8.68
C PRO A 168 15.52 12.58 -7.51
N GLY A 169 16.66 13.29 -7.62
CA GLY A 169 17.14 14.15 -6.53
C GLY A 169 16.19 15.29 -6.16
N THR A 170 15.42 15.80 -7.12
CA THR A 170 14.35 16.79 -6.89
C THR A 170 13.22 16.21 -6.02
N THR A 171 12.82 14.97 -6.26
CA THR A 171 11.82 14.25 -5.47
C THR A 171 12.32 14.03 -4.04
N LEU A 172 13.58 13.58 -3.87
CA LEU A 172 14.17 13.40 -2.54
C LEU A 172 14.26 14.72 -1.77
N ARG A 173 14.66 15.82 -2.43
CA ARG A 173 14.71 17.14 -1.80
C ARG A 173 13.33 17.59 -1.32
N ALA A 174 12.31 17.45 -2.17
CA ALA A 174 10.95 17.82 -1.80
C ALA A 174 10.41 16.96 -0.64
N SER A 175 10.69 15.65 -0.61
CA SER A 175 10.31 14.79 0.52
C SER A 175 11.06 15.15 1.79
N ALA A 176 12.36 15.45 1.71
CA ALA A 176 13.15 15.89 2.86
C ALA A 176 12.58 17.18 3.47
N GLU A 177 12.29 18.18 2.64
CA GLU A 177 11.67 19.44 3.09
C GLU A 177 10.32 19.20 3.77
N ARG A 178 9.42 18.41 3.15
CA ARG A 178 8.10 18.11 3.73
C ARG A 178 8.18 17.34 5.04
N ASN A 179 9.03 16.31 5.11
CA ASN A 179 9.06 15.40 6.24
C ASN A 179 9.79 16.04 7.42
N CYS A 180 10.99 16.60 7.18
CA CYS A 180 11.83 17.13 8.25
C CYS A 180 11.32 18.46 8.80
N LEU A 181 10.75 19.32 7.95
CA LEU A 181 10.35 20.69 8.31
C LEU A 181 8.82 20.84 8.45
N GLY A 182 8.08 19.75 8.39
CA GLY A 182 6.63 19.74 8.51
C GLY A 182 6.15 20.15 9.91
N ALA A 183 4.93 20.69 9.97
CA ALA A 183 4.35 21.23 11.21
C ALA A 183 4.15 20.19 12.34
N ARG A 184 4.17 18.89 12.03
CA ARG A 184 4.05 17.80 13.02
C ARG A 184 5.39 17.48 13.72
N GLY A 185 6.50 18.09 13.31
CA GLY A 185 7.84 17.85 13.88
C GLY A 185 8.45 16.48 13.52
N LEU A 186 7.69 15.63 12.84
CA LEU A 186 8.05 14.35 12.26
C LEU A 186 7.13 14.06 11.08
N GLY A 187 7.70 13.69 9.93
CA GLY A 187 6.96 13.25 8.76
C GLY A 187 7.53 11.96 8.18
N GLY A 188 6.76 11.34 7.29
CA GLY A 188 7.06 10.07 6.65
C GLY A 188 6.91 10.13 5.14
N SER A 189 7.53 9.19 4.44
CA SER A 189 7.19 8.88 3.05
C SER A 189 7.54 7.44 2.72
N MET A 190 6.64 6.77 2.00
CA MET A 190 6.84 5.41 1.51
C MET A 190 7.15 5.36 0.01
N TYR A 191 8.39 4.98 -0.32
CA TYR A 191 8.81 4.61 -1.67
C TYR A 191 8.46 3.14 -1.95
N ARG A 192 9.01 2.49 -2.99
CA ARG A 192 8.64 1.08 -3.24
C ARG A 192 9.07 0.20 -2.08
N ASP A 193 10.35 0.19 -1.74
CA ASP A 193 10.89 -0.72 -0.74
C ASP A 193 11.61 -0.01 0.40
N VAL A 194 11.49 1.33 0.47
CA VAL A 194 12.08 2.14 1.54
C VAL A 194 11.02 3.02 2.17
N MET A 195 10.83 2.85 3.47
CA MET A 195 10.03 3.71 4.31
C MET A 195 10.94 4.74 4.97
N THR A 196 10.60 6.01 4.83
CA THR A 196 11.47 7.10 5.27
C THR A 196 10.80 7.95 6.32
N PHE A 197 11.58 8.43 7.29
CA PHE A 197 11.12 9.30 8.37
C PHE A 197 12.09 10.45 8.58
N CYS A 198 11.56 11.63 8.86
CA CYS A 198 12.42 12.77 9.19
C CYS A 198 11.79 13.76 10.13
N GLY A 199 12.59 14.35 11.01
CA GLY A 199 12.19 15.49 11.84
C GLY A 199 12.93 15.56 13.17
N LEU A 200 12.78 16.69 13.87
CA LEU A 200 13.44 16.94 15.16
C LEU A 200 13.07 15.91 16.22
N ALA A 201 11.87 15.32 16.15
CA ALA A 201 11.45 14.25 17.05
C ALA A 201 12.40 13.04 17.02
N MET A 202 13.14 12.83 15.92
CA MET A 202 14.07 11.71 15.79
C MET A 202 15.31 11.83 16.68
N GLY A 203 15.69 13.05 17.07
CA GLY A 203 16.82 13.30 17.96
C GLY A 203 16.48 13.23 19.44
N VAL A 204 15.20 13.06 19.80
CA VAL A 204 14.77 13.09 21.20
C VAL A 204 15.22 11.82 21.93
N ALA A 205 15.94 11.98 23.05
CA ALA A 205 16.55 10.87 23.79
C ALA A 205 15.81 10.49 25.08
N ASP A 206 15.15 11.44 25.77
CA ASP A 206 14.52 11.19 27.07
C ASP A 206 13.34 12.15 27.40
N GLY A 207 12.82 12.02 28.62
CA GLY A 207 11.79 12.89 29.17
C GLY A 207 10.39 12.72 28.57
N ALA A 208 9.52 13.70 28.84
CA ALA A 208 8.15 13.73 28.32
C ALA A 208 8.10 13.85 26.79
N GLN A 209 9.10 14.52 26.21
CA GLN A 209 9.22 14.69 24.75
C GLN A 209 9.40 13.34 24.04
N LEU A 210 10.11 12.38 24.65
CA LEU A 210 10.29 11.05 24.05
C LEU A 210 8.97 10.30 23.89
N ARG A 211 8.03 10.43 24.85
CA ARG A 211 6.71 9.79 24.73
C ARG A 211 5.93 10.38 23.57
N ILE A 212 5.84 11.71 23.49
CA ILE A 212 5.15 12.41 22.40
C ILE A 212 5.77 12.07 21.04
N ALA A 213 7.10 12.02 20.96
CA ALA A 213 7.83 11.62 19.75
C ALA A 213 7.51 10.18 19.34
N ARG A 214 7.41 9.25 20.29
CA ARG A 214 7.03 7.85 20.01
C ARG A 214 5.61 7.71 19.53
N ASP A 215 4.67 8.43 20.13
CA ASP A 215 3.26 8.40 19.72
C ASP A 215 3.12 8.97 18.31
N THR A 216 3.77 10.10 18.03
CA THR A 216 3.81 10.70 16.70
C THR A 216 4.46 9.75 15.69
N LEU A 217 5.59 9.13 16.03
CA LEU A 217 6.25 8.15 15.18
C LEU A 217 5.34 6.95 14.89
N THR A 218 4.61 6.46 15.89
CA THR A 218 3.71 5.32 15.72
C THR A 218 2.58 5.66 14.78
N SER A 219 2.01 6.87 14.90
CA SER A 219 0.99 7.38 13.98
C SER A 219 1.49 7.42 12.54
N VAL A 220 2.62 8.09 12.31
CA VAL A 220 3.23 8.21 10.98
C VAL A 220 3.65 6.84 10.44
N MET A 221 4.14 5.94 11.29
CA MET A 221 4.49 4.58 10.88
C MET A 221 3.29 3.78 10.39
N VAL A 222 2.14 3.87 11.08
CA VAL A 222 0.90 3.20 10.61
C VAL A 222 0.49 3.77 9.27
N HIS A 223 0.53 5.09 9.11
CA HIS A 223 0.25 5.77 7.84
C HIS A 223 1.13 5.25 6.69
N GLU A 224 2.45 5.27 6.87
CA GLU A 224 3.39 4.80 5.85
C GLU A 224 3.31 3.29 5.61
N TYR A 225 2.99 2.49 6.63
CA TYR A 225 2.76 1.05 6.48
C TYR A 225 1.52 0.77 5.62
N VAL A 226 0.48 1.62 5.69
CA VAL A 226 -0.66 1.53 4.78
C VAL A 226 -0.22 1.81 3.35
N HIS A 227 0.65 2.79 3.10
CA HIS A 227 1.22 2.98 1.76
C HIS A 227 2.05 1.78 1.27
N HIS A 228 2.78 1.11 2.16
CA HIS A 228 3.47 -0.15 1.83
C HIS A 228 2.47 -1.25 1.42
N MET A 229 1.38 -1.40 2.19
CA MET A 229 0.27 -2.30 1.86
C MET A 229 -0.33 -1.98 0.48
N GLN A 230 -0.64 -0.71 0.23
CA GLN A 230 -1.24 -0.26 -1.04
C GLN A 230 -0.34 -0.61 -2.22
N ARG A 231 0.96 -0.34 -2.13
CA ARG A 231 1.94 -0.69 -3.17
C ARG A 231 1.99 -2.18 -3.44
N GLU A 232 1.99 -2.99 -2.37
CA GLU A 232 2.01 -4.44 -2.52
C GLU A 232 0.73 -4.96 -3.18
N MET A 233 -0.44 -4.53 -2.70
CA MET A 233 -1.73 -4.99 -3.21
C MET A 233 -1.98 -4.52 -4.64
N ALA A 234 -1.53 -3.31 -4.99
CA ALA A 234 -1.59 -2.79 -6.36
C ALA A 234 -0.52 -3.40 -7.29
N TYR A 235 0.34 -4.30 -6.81
CA TYR A 235 1.50 -4.85 -7.53
C TYR A 235 2.44 -3.77 -8.08
N ASP A 236 2.65 -2.69 -7.32
CA ASP A 236 3.57 -1.59 -7.62
C ASP A 236 5.00 -1.83 -7.07
N LYS A 237 5.34 -3.10 -6.80
CA LYS A 237 6.67 -3.57 -6.36
C LYS A 237 7.64 -3.87 -7.50
N VAL A 238 7.15 -3.82 -8.73
CA VAL A 238 7.97 -4.02 -9.94
C VAL A 238 7.83 -2.80 -10.82
N GLU A 239 8.97 -2.28 -11.24
CA GLU A 239 9.05 -1.16 -12.16
C GLU A 239 8.21 -1.41 -13.41
N ARG A 240 7.49 -0.36 -13.83
CA ARG A 240 6.75 -0.35 -15.07
C ARG A 240 7.55 0.43 -16.10
N TRP A 241 8.11 -0.29 -17.07
CA TRP A 241 8.77 0.32 -18.21
C TRP A 241 7.73 1.00 -19.11
N VAL A 242 7.85 2.32 -19.26
CA VAL A 242 6.99 3.13 -20.13
C VAL A 242 7.81 3.62 -21.31
N ARG A 243 7.39 3.31 -22.54
CA ARG A 243 8.07 3.84 -23.73
C ARG A 243 7.81 5.34 -23.84
N LYS A 244 8.80 6.10 -24.33
CA LYS A 244 8.68 7.54 -24.56
C LYS A 244 7.43 7.84 -25.42
N GLY A 245 6.54 8.70 -24.92
CA GLY A 245 5.28 9.07 -25.57
C GLY A 245 4.06 8.23 -25.18
N GLN A 246 4.22 7.11 -24.46
CA GLN A 246 3.09 6.38 -23.90
C GLN A 246 2.62 7.03 -22.61
N ARG A 247 1.34 7.40 -22.54
CA ARG A 247 0.69 7.72 -21.27
C ARG A 247 0.27 6.42 -20.61
N VAL A 248 1.08 5.95 -19.65
CA VAL A 248 0.69 4.80 -18.83
C VAL A 248 0.23 5.29 -17.48
N ARG A 249 -0.95 4.85 -17.07
CA ARG A 249 -1.53 5.20 -15.79
C ARG A 249 -0.69 4.60 -14.65
N ARG A 250 -0.53 5.37 -13.58
CA ARG A 250 0.03 4.90 -12.31
C ARG A 250 -0.87 3.81 -11.72
N ARG A 251 -0.26 2.79 -11.14
CA ARG A 251 -1.03 1.73 -10.45
C ARG A 251 -1.72 2.28 -9.21
N LEU A 252 -1.00 3.07 -8.43
CA LEU A 252 -1.57 3.80 -7.29
C LEU A 252 -2.40 5.00 -7.79
N GLY A 253 -3.69 4.95 -7.49
CA GLY A 253 -4.61 6.05 -7.74
C GLY A 253 -6.04 5.70 -7.37
N PRO A 254 -6.96 6.68 -7.37
CA PRO A 254 -6.64 8.11 -7.47
C PRO A 254 -5.90 8.61 -6.22
N ALA A 255 -5.16 9.72 -6.31
CA ALA A 255 -4.31 10.20 -5.22
C ALA A 255 -5.08 10.46 -3.91
N TRP A 256 -6.34 10.91 -4.00
CA TRP A 256 -7.18 11.09 -2.82
C TRP A 256 -7.52 9.77 -2.12
N MET A 257 -7.61 8.65 -2.85
CA MET A 257 -7.87 7.34 -2.26
C MET A 257 -6.61 6.79 -1.58
N VAL A 258 -5.42 7.07 -2.16
CA VAL A 258 -4.10 6.72 -1.60
C VAL A 258 -3.96 7.29 -0.19
N GLU A 259 -4.02 8.62 -0.03
CA GLU A 259 -3.89 9.24 1.28
C GLU A 259 -5.13 9.03 2.15
N GLY A 260 -6.33 9.09 1.58
CA GLY A 260 -7.57 8.93 2.32
C GLY A 260 -7.65 7.58 3.04
N THR A 261 -7.21 6.49 2.38
CA THR A 261 -7.13 5.18 3.04
C THR A 261 -6.11 5.18 4.19
N ALA A 262 -4.94 5.80 4.00
CA ALA A 262 -3.91 5.88 5.03
C ALA A 262 -4.40 6.66 6.26
N GLU A 263 -5.03 7.81 6.03
CA GLU A 263 -5.65 8.65 7.07
C GLU A 263 -6.75 7.92 7.86
N VAL A 264 -7.64 7.20 7.18
CA VAL A 264 -8.69 6.43 7.85
C VAL A 264 -8.08 5.33 8.71
N LEU A 265 -7.19 4.49 8.16
CA LEU A 265 -6.65 3.35 8.88
C LEU A 265 -5.69 3.75 10.02
N GLU A 266 -4.98 4.88 9.87
CA GLU A 266 -4.24 5.54 10.96
C GLU A 266 -5.18 6.03 12.06
N SER A 267 -6.28 6.71 11.71
CA SER A 267 -7.27 7.17 12.69
C SER A 267 -7.86 6.00 13.50
N ARG A 268 -8.17 4.89 12.83
CA ARG A 268 -8.69 3.65 13.43
C ARG A 268 -7.71 3.00 14.41
N TYR A 269 -6.41 3.14 14.19
CA TYR A 269 -5.40 2.64 15.11
C TYR A 269 -5.51 3.31 16.49
N TRP A 270 -5.74 4.63 16.51
CA TRP A 270 -5.83 5.40 17.75
C TRP A 270 -7.19 5.32 18.43
N THR A 271 -8.28 5.39 17.66
CA THR A 271 -9.63 5.39 18.25
C THR A 271 -10.09 3.99 18.63
N ARG A 272 -9.52 2.95 18.01
CA ARG A 272 -9.95 1.53 18.07
C ARG A 272 -11.37 1.27 17.57
N ASP A 273 -12.17 2.30 17.29
CA ASP A 273 -13.52 2.23 16.73
C ASP A 273 -13.48 1.81 15.26
N THR A 274 -14.37 0.92 14.81
CA THR A 274 -14.54 0.52 13.40
C THR A 274 -15.56 1.39 12.66
N HIS A 275 -16.40 2.12 13.38
CA HIS A 275 -17.45 2.96 12.79
C HIS A 275 -16.99 4.42 12.77
N VAL A 276 -17.40 5.16 11.73
CA VAL A 276 -17.33 6.61 11.82
C VAL A 276 -18.56 7.07 12.60
N ALA A 277 -18.41 7.37 13.89
CA ALA A 277 -19.46 8.06 14.64
C ALA A 277 -19.83 9.39 13.96
N GLY A 278 -21.10 9.79 14.03
CA GLY A 278 -21.59 11.01 13.37
C GLY A 278 -20.78 12.27 13.70
N ASP A 279 -20.23 12.37 14.91
CA ASP A 279 -19.39 13.48 15.35
C ASP A 279 -18.00 13.50 14.69
N ALA A 280 -17.40 12.33 14.50
CA ALA A 280 -16.12 12.21 13.79
C ALA A 280 -16.29 12.56 12.31
N LEU A 281 -17.38 12.09 11.69
CA LEU A 281 -17.72 12.42 10.30
C LEU A 281 -17.96 13.92 10.13
N PHE A 282 -18.64 14.55 11.09
CA PHE A 282 -18.89 15.98 11.11
C PHE A 282 -17.59 16.81 11.13
N LEU A 283 -16.62 16.44 11.97
CA LEU A 283 -15.32 17.13 12.02
C LEU A 283 -14.53 16.97 10.71
N LEU A 284 -14.55 15.78 10.11
CA LEU A 284 -13.93 15.55 8.80
C LEU A 284 -14.58 16.39 7.71
N ARG A 285 -15.92 16.44 7.67
CA ARG A 285 -16.67 17.28 6.73
C ARG A 285 -16.33 18.76 6.89
N ALA A 286 -16.29 19.27 8.12
CA ALA A 286 -15.96 20.67 8.39
C ALA A 286 -14.58 21.06 7.85
N ARG A 287 -13.57 20.19 8.04
CA ARG A 287 -12.22 20.39 7.47
C ARG A 287 -12.22 20.32 5.95
N ALA A 288 -12.99 19.40 5.37
CA ALA A 288 -13.12 19.26 3.92
C ALA A 288 -13.81 20.47 3.26
N ILE A 289 -14.82 21.06 3.90
CA ILE A 289 -15.44 22.34 3.45
C ILE A 289 -14.42 23.47 3.50
N ALA A 290 -13.71 23.62 4.62
CA ALA A 290 -12.70 24.66 4.80
C ALA A 290 -11.54 24.57 3.79
N ALA A 291 -11.27 23.36 3.26
CA ALA A 291 -10.23 23.12 2.27
C ALA A 291 -10.52 23.75 0.89
N GLN A 292 -11.79 24.03 0.56
CA GLN A 292 -12.22 24.54 -0.74
C GLN A 292 -11.60 23.79 -1.94
N LYS A 293 -11.49 22.46 -1.82
CA LYS A 293 -10.95 21.56 -2.86
C LYS A 293 -11.97 20.49 -3.24
N THR A 294 -11.91 20.04 -4.49
CA THR A 294 -12.73 18.93 -4.98
C THR A 294 -11.89 17.66 -5.14
N LEU A 295 -12.49 16.47 -5.01
CA LEU A 295 -11.79 15.22 -5.29
C LEU A 295 -11.28 15.13 -6.74
N ALA A 296 -12.06 15.65 -7.69
CA ALA A 296 -11.65 15.72 -9.09
C ALA A 296 -10.38 16.57 -9.29
N SER A 297 -10.23 17.68 -8.55
CA SER A 297 -8.99 18.48 -8.57
C SER A 297 -7.81 17.68 -8.03
N VAL A 298 -7.95 17.03 -6.87
CA VAL A 298 -6.89 16.20 -6.27
C VAL A 298 -6.51 15.01 -7.17
N ARG A 299 -7.50 14.38 -7.82
CA ARG A 299 -7.26 13.31 -8.79
C ARG A 299 -6.47 13.80 -10.00
N THR A 300 -6.74 15.00 -10.48
CA THR A 300 -6.07 15.60 -11.64
C THR A 300 -4.67 16.09 -11.29
N ASP A 301 -4.51 16.70 -10.13
CA ASP A 301 -3.21 17.09 -9.54
C ASP A 301 -2.31 15.85 -9.33
N ASN A 302 -2.93 14.67 -9.12
CA ASN A 302 -2.27 13.37 -8.98
C ASN A 302 -1.27 13.32 -7.81
N GLU A 303 -1.50 14.17 -6.83
CA GLU A 303 -0.75 14.26 -5.58
C GLU A 303 -1.60 14.92 -4.49
N VAL A 304 -1.31 14.55 -3.25
CA VAL A 304 -1.90 15.16 -2.06
C VAL A 304 -0.73 15.72 -1.26
N ARG A 305 -0.62 17.05 -1.22
CA ARG A 305 0.51 17.74 -0.58
C ARG A 305 0.12 18.87 0.36
N THR A 306 -1.15 19.25 0.36
CA THR A 306 -1.65 20.35 1.17
C THR A 306 -2.62 19.83 2.21
N ALA A 307 -2.70 20.50 3.35
CA ALA A 307 -3.65 20.15 4.41
C ALA A 307 -5.10 20.05 3.87
N GLY A 308 -5.46 20.91 2.92
CA GLY A 308 -6.77 20.84 2.26
C GLY A 308 -6.97 19.59 1.40
N ALA A 309 -5.94 19.16 0.65
CA ALA A 309 -6.01 17.92 -0.13
C ALA A 309 -6.11 16.69 0.79
N TYR A 310 -5.40 16.68 1.92
CA TYR A 310 -5.54 15.64 2.96
C TYR A 310 -6.95 15.63 3.55
N ALA A 311 -7.52 16.79 3.88
CA ALA A 311 -8.84 16.89 4.48
C ALA A 311 -9.95 16.30 3.60
N VAL A 312 -9.98 16.64 2.30
CA VAL A 312 -10.97 16.09 1.37
C VAL A 312 -10.78 14.59 1.11
N SER A 313 -9.52 14.13 1.09
CA SER A 313 -9.17 12.73 0.92
C SER A 313 -9.62 11.87 2.12
N HIS A 314 -9.34 12.34 3.34
CA HIS A 314 -9.76 11.68 4.57
C HIS A 314 -11.29 11.60 4.64
N TYR A 315 -12.01 12.70 4.42
CA TYR A 315 -13.47 12.70 4.45
C TYR A 315 -14.07 11.73 3.42
N ALA A 316 -13.55 11.73 2.19
CA ALA A 316 -14.02 10.83 1.13
C ALA A 316 -13.82 9.35 1.48
N ALA A 317 -12.63 8.96 1.93
CA ALA A 317 -12.36 7.59 2.34
C ALA A 317 -13.17 7.19 3.57
N ALA A 318 -13.41 8.12 4.51
CA ALA A 318 -14.24 7.88 5.68
C ALA A 318 -15.72 7.64 5.32
N LEU A 319 -16.25 8.33 4.30
CA LEU A 319 -17.60 8.06 3.78
C LEU A 319 -17.69 6.64 3.20
N LEU A 320 -16.71 6.24 2.38
CA LEU A 320 -16.67 4.89 1.80
C LEU A 320 -16.53 3.81 2.89
N ALA A 321 -15.62 4.00 3.84
CA ALA A 321 -15.45 3.10 4.98
C ALA A 321 -16.69 3.06 5.88
N GLY A 322 -17.39 4.19 6.04
CA GLY A 322 -18.65 4.26 6.78
C GLY A 322 -19.74 3.42 6.11
N ARG A 323 -19.93 3.56 4.79
CA ARG A 323 -20.97 2.85 4.04
C ARG A 323 -20.66 1.36 3.82
N TYR A 324 -19.42 1.03 3.48
CA TYR A 324 -19.02 -0.32 3.02
C TYR A 324 -18.10 -1.06 4.00
N GLY A 325 -17.80 -0.45 5.16
CA GLY A 325 -16.85 -0.96 6.15
C GLY A 325 -15.39 -0.69 5.79
N ASP A 326 -14.52 -0.58 6.80
CA ASP A 326 -13.07 -0.35 6.64
C ASP A 326 -12.41 -1.34 5.66
N ARG A 327 -12.89 -2.60 5.64
CA ARG A 327 -12.32 -3.66 4.79
C ARG A 327 -12.47 -3.37 3.30
N SER A 328 -13.51 -2.62 2.91
CA SER A 328 -13.71 -2.18 1.52
C SER A 328 -12.52 -1.36 0.99
N LEU A 329 -11.86 -0.57 1.84
CA LEU A 329 -10.67 0.18 1.45
C LEU A 329 -9.53 -0.76 1.06
N ILE A 330 -9.38 -1.87 1.77
CA ILE A 330 -8.34 -2.88 1.52
C ILE A 330 -8.70 -3.70 0.26
N ASP A 331 -9.97 -4.06 0.12
CA ASP A 331 -10.46 -4.78 -1.05
C ASP A 331 -10.35 -3.94 -2.33
N PHE A 332 -10.50 -2.62 -2.25
CA PHE A 332 -10.16 -1.70 -3.34
C PHE A 332 -8.69 -1.87 -3.78
N TRP A 333 -7.73 -1.84 -2.86
CA TRP A 333 -6.31 -1.99 -3.21
C TRP A 333 -5.96 -3.36 -3.77
N ARG A 334 -6.62 -4.43 -3.30
CA ARG A 334 -6.52 -5.76 -3.92
C ARG A 334 -7.04 -5.72 -5.36
N ALA A 335 -8.25 -5.20 -5.56
CA ALA A 335 -8.86 -5.09 -6.87
C ALA A 335 -8.01 -4.23 -7.84
N VAL A 336 -7.32 -3.19 -7.35
CA VAL A 336 -6.35 -2.42 -8.16
C VAL A 336 -5.25 -3.31 -8.74
N GLY A 337 -4.71 -4.26 -7.95
CA GLY A 337 -3.71 -5.20 -8.44
C GLY A 337 -4.27 -6.21 -9.44
N GLU A 338 -5.47 -6.71 -9.15
CA GLU A 338 -6.21 -7.69 -9.97
C GLU A 338 -6.52 -7.12 -11.37
N THR A 339 -7.15 -5.94 -11.41
CA THR A 339 -7.58 -5.29 -12.67
C THR A 339 -6.47 -4.49 -13.34
N ASP A 340 -5.39 -4.14 -12.62
CA ASP A 340 -4.38 -3.16 -13.06
C ASP A 340 -5.04 -1.80 -13.44
N ASN A 341 -6.21 -1.54 -12.83
CA ASN A 341 -7.09 -0.44 -13.17
C ASN A 341 -7.91 0.05 -11.97
N TRP A 342 -7.51 1.16 -11.37
CA TRP A 342 -8.22 1.70 -10.23
C TRP A 342 -9.62 2.27 -10.55
N TYR A 343 -9.98 2.58 -11.81
CA TYR A 343 -11.38 2.88 -12.15
C TYR A 343 -12.23 1.62 -12.08
N ASP A 344 -11.76 0.54 -12.72
CA ASP A 344 -12.46 -0.75 -12.74
C ASP A 344 -12.52 -1.35 -11.32
N ALA A 345 -11.43 -1.23 -10.54
CA ALA A 345 -11.37 -1.66 -9.16
C ALA A 345 -12.36 -0.91 -8.26
N PHE A 346 -12.49 0.41 -8.46
CA PHE A 346 -13.45 1.21 -7.71
C PHE A 346 -14.88 0.77 -8.02
N ALA A 347 -15.21 0.59 -9.31
CA ALA A 347 -16.51 0.09 -9.73
C ALA A 347 -16.80 -1.33 -9.23
N GLN A 348 -15.79 -2.21 -9.26
CA GLN A 348 -15.90 -3.58 -8.76
C GLN A 348 -16.23 -3.62 -7.25
N VAL A 349 -15.64 -2.73 -6.45
CA VAL A 349 -15.79 -2.75 -4.98
C VAL A 349 -16.99 -1.94 -4.51
N TYR A 350 -17.24 -0.78 -5.11
CA TYR A 350 -18.26 0.16 -4.64
C TYR A 350 -19.51 0.23 -5.53
N GLY A 351 -19.55 -0.54 -6.62
CA GLY A 351 -20.70 -0.63 -7.52
C GLY A 351 -20.99 0.64 -8.34
N MET A 352 -20.12 1.65 -8.28
CA MET A 352 -20.26 2.94 -8.97
C MET A 352 -18.93 3.41 -9.56
N SER A 353 -18.95 4.32 -10.53
CA SER A 353 -17.72 4.91 -11.04
C SER A 353 -17.10 5.87 -10.01
N VAL A 354 -15.78 6.06 -10.10
CA VAL A 354 -15.07 7.08 -9.29
C VAL A 354 -15.70 8.45 -9.52
N GLN A 355 -16.07 8.77 -10.75
CA GLN A 355 -16.64 10.05 -11.14
C GLN A 355 -18.03 10.27 -10.54
N ASP A 356 -18.85 9.22 -10.44
CA ASP A 356 -20.17 9.34 -9.82
C ASP A 356 -20.04 9.50 -8.31
N PHE A 357 -19.11 8.80 -7.68
CA PHE A 357 -18.75 9.06 -6.28
C PHE A 357 -18.24 10.50 -6.08
N GLU A 358 -17.38 11.01 -6.96
CA GLU A 358 -16.88 12.39 -6.90
C GLU A 358 -18.00 13.44 -7.00
N LYS A 359 -19.09 13.15 -7.74
CA LYS A 359 -20.29 14.00 -7.79
C LYS A 359 -21.09 13.90 -6.49
N LEU A 360 -21.39 12.68 -6.03
CA LEU A 360 -22.11 12.44 -4.75
C LEU A 360 -21.39 13.12 -3.58
N TYR A 361 -20.05 13.06 -3.58
CA TYR A 361 -19.21 13.70 -2.59
C TYR A 361 -19.44 15.21 -2.48
N GLN A 362 -19.70 15.92 -3.59
CA GLN A 362 -20.01 17.34 -3.53
C GLN A 362 -21.35 17.58 -2.80
N THR A 363 -22.37 16.79 -3.11
CA THR A 363 -23.66 16.87 -2.41
C THR A 363 -23.50 16.55 -0.91
N MET A 364 -22.68 15.55 -0.56
CA MET A 364 -22.37 15.21 0.85
C MET A 364 -21.53 16.29 1.57
N LEU A 365 -20.77 17.10 0.84
CA LEU A 365 -20.12 18.29 1.40
C LEU A 365 -21.13 19.39 1.69
N GLU A 366 -22.14 19.56 0.84
CA GLU A 366 -23.17 20.61 0.99
C GLU A 366 -24.22 20.25 2.04
N SER A 367 -24.64 18.99 2.10
CA SER A 367 -25.65 18.48 3.03
C SER A 367 -25.08 17.46 4.02
N ARG A 368 -25.19 17.77 5.32
CA ARG A 368 -24.83 16.83 6.39
C ARG A 368 -25.77 15.62 6.43
N ALA A 369 -27.07 15.84 6.21
CA ALA A 369 -28.07 14.77 6.22
C ALA A 369 -27.74 13.75 5.12
N PHE A 370 -27.52 14.22 3.89
CA PHE A 370 -27.18 13.39 2.74
C PHE A 370 -25.89 12.57 2.96
N GLY A 371 -24.88 13.14 3.61
CA GLY A 371 -23.66 12.41 3.99
C GLY A 371 -23.91 11.31 5.03
N LEU A 372 -24.84 11.52 5.97
CA LEU A 372 -25.22 10.51 6.95
C LEU A 372 -26.08 9.41 6.31
N GLU A 373 -27.00 9.75 5.42
CA GLU A 373 -27.81 8.79 4.65
C GLU A 373 -26.93 7.86 3.83
N PHE A 374 -25.91 8.41 3.16
CA PHE A 374 -24.96 7.62 2.40
C PHE A 374 -24.27 6.60 3.31
N VAL A 375 -23.76 7.03 4.47
CA VAL A 375 -23.03 6.17 5.40
C VAL A 375 -23.93 5.14 6.06
N GLN A 376 -25.13 5.53 6.47
CA GLN A 376 -26.04 4.67 7.23
C GLN A 376 -26.93 3.80 6.34
N ASP A 377 -26.98 4.09 5.04
CA ASP A 377 -27.84 3.43 4.06
C ASP A 377 -29.32 3.43 4.48
N ILE A 378 -29.76 4.55 5.05
CA ILE A 378 -31.14 4.83 5.44
C ILE A 378 -31.52 6.23 4.95
N ASP A 379 -32.80 6.45 4.70
CA ASP A 379 -33.40 7.75 4.39
C ASP A 379 -33.63 8.50 5.72
N ILE A 380 -32.93 9.62 5.93
CA ILE A 380 -32.93 10.37 7.20
C ILE A 380 -33.84 11.58 7.11
N ASP A 381 -33.92 12.23 5.94
CA ASP A 381 -34.75 13.42 5.74
C ASP A 381 -36.18 13.14 5.25
N GLY A 382 -36.47 11.89 4.90
CA GLY A 382 -37.81 11.38 4.56
C GLY A 382 -38.24 11.72 3.14
N ASP A 383 -37.30 12.02 2.24
CA ASP A 383 -37.58 12.33 0.84
C ASP A 383 -37.85 11.08 -0.04
N GLY A 384 -37.68 9.88 0.53
CA GLY A 384 -37.87 8.60 -0.12
C GLY A 384 -36.65 8.11 -0.91
N LEU A 385 -35.52 8.80 -0.83
CA LEU A 385 -34.27 8.49 -1.51
C LEU A 385 -33.18 8.16 -0.49
N ILE A 386 -32.24 7.30 -0.89
CA ILE A 386 -31.03 7.04 -0.10
C ILE A 386 -29.84 7.46 -0.94
N ALA A 387 -29.06 8.38 -0.42
CA ALA A 387 -27.88 8.91 -1.07
C ALA A 387 -27.01 7.80 -1.69
N GLY A 388 -26.82 7.87 -3.01
CA GLY A 388 -25.98 6.94 -3.77
C GLY A 388 -26.66 5.65 -4.24
N ARG A 389 -27.89 5.32 -3.83
CA ARG A 389 -28.61 4.13 -4.37
C ARG A 389 -29.09 4.33 -5.81
N GLU A 390 -29.39 5.56 -6.22
CA GLU A 390 -29.78 5.88 -7.60
C GLU A 390 -28.66 5.63 -8.62
N ALA A 391 -27.40 5.63 -8.16
CA ALA A 391 -26.20 5.43 -8.98
C ALA A 391 -25.69 3.99 -8.97
N LEU A 392 -26.29 3.10 -8.17
CA LEU A 392 -25.96 1.67 -8.11
C LEU A 392 -26.97 0.91 -8.98
N PRO A 393 -26.55 -0.02 -9.86
CA PRO A 393 -27.50 -0.87 -10.56
C PRO A 393 -28.36 -1.64 -9.55
N PRO A 394 -29.66 -1.87 -9.83
CA PRO A 394 -30.53 -2.60 -8.91
C PRO A 394 -29.91 -3.96 -8.59
N VAL A 395 -29.85 -4.31 -7.31
CA VAL A 395 -29.43 -5.63 -6.86
C VAL A 395 -30.31 -6.66 -7.55
N ALA A 396 -29.72 -7.59 -8.32
CA ALA A 396 -30.45 -8.67 -8.94
C ALA A 396 -31.26 -9.40 -7.86
N GLY A 397 -32.60 -9.35 -8.00
CA GLY A 397 -33.55 -9.64 -6.94
C GLY A 397 -33.32 -11.00 -6.29
N GLY A 398 -33.23 -10.99 -4.96
CA GLY A 398 -33.51 -12.17 -4.16
C GLY A 398 -34.91 -12.66 -4.50
N ALA A 399 -35.01 -13.93 -4.88
CA ALA A 399 -36.28 -14.59 -5.14
C ALA A 399 -37.24 -14.31 -3.98
N GLN A 400 -38.37 -13.67 -4.27
CA GLN A 400 -39.49 -13.59 -3.35
C GLN A 400 -39.94 -15.02 -3.07
N VAL A 401 -39.70 -15.48 -1.84
CA VAL A 401 -40.39 -16.65 -1.29
C VAL A 401 -41.82 -16.20 -1.04
N HIS A 402 -42.72 -16.47 -1.99
CA HIS A 402 -44.14 -16.43 -1.72
C HIS A 402 -44.46 -17.55 -0.74
N GLY A 403 -44.89 -17.17 0.47
CA GLY A 403 -45.44 -18.08 1.44
C GLY A 403 -46.81 -18.61 0.98
N ASN A 404 -47.04 -19.89 1.26
CA ASN A 404 -48.35 -20.43 1.58
C ASN A 404 -48.32 -20.83 3.06
#